data_AF-A0A5C8CF92-F1
#
_entry.id   AF-A0A5C8CF92-F1
#
_cell.length_a   1.000
_cell.length_b   1.000
_cell.length_c   1.000
_cell.angle_alpha   90.00
_cell.angle_beta   90.00
_cell.angle_gamma   90.00
#
_symmetry.space_group_name_H-M   'P 1'
#
loop_
_entity.id
_entity.type
_entity.pdbx_description
1 polymer ?
#
loop_
_entity_poly.entity_id
_entity_poly.type
_entity_poly.pdbx_seq_one_letter_code
_entity_poly.pdbx_strand_id
1 'polypeptide(L)'
;MKRVLPVLLALALTLMPSVLHAVQPDEIMADPAQEARARNLSRELRCMVCQNQSIDDSDAPLARDLRLLVRERIAAGNTDQQVMDFLVARYGEFVLLKPRVEGHTLLLWLVPPLVLLGGGLALWLVNRRRNRAAAGEEGASFQLTPEEEARLEELIAAEDSAEKPV
;
A
#
# COMPACT_ATOMS: atom_id res chain seq x y z
N MET A 1 -15.80 -13.26 -36.58
CA MET A 1 -16.40 -13.34 -35.23
C MET A 1 -16.52 -14.76 -34.68
N LYS A 2 -17.04 -15.74 -35.43
CA LYS A 2 -17.24 -17.14 -34.94
C LYS A 2 -15.96 -17.89 -34.53
N ARG A 3 -14.79 -17.50 -35.04
CA ARG A 3 -13.48 -18.10 -34.68
C ARG A 3 -12.78 -17.43 -33.48
N VAL A 4 -13.25 -16.25 -33.06
CA VAL A 4 -12.65 -15.50 -31.94
C VAL A 4 -13.24 -15.98 -30.61
N LEU A 5 -14.51 -16.37 -30.62
CA LEU A 5 -15.23 -16.92 -29.46
C LEU A 5 -14.58 -18.17 -28.84
N PRO A 6 -14.18 -19.22 -29.61
CA PRO A 6 -13.53 -20.39 -29.02
C PRO A 6 -12.13 -20.09 -28.48
N VAL A 7 -11.41 -19.12 -29.06
CA VAL A 7 -10.09 -18.69 -28.57
C VAL A 7 -10.21 -17.93 -27.26
N LEU A 8 -11.19 -17.03 -27.14
CA LEU A 8 -11.48 -16.32 -25.90
C LEU A 8 -11.98 -17.27 -24.80
N LEU A 9 -12.78 -18.28 -25.15
CA LEU A 9 -13.25 -19.29 -24.20
C LEU A 9 -12.09 -20.17 -23.71
N ALA A 10 -11.19 -20.60 -24.60
CA ALA A 10 -10.01 -21.38 -24.23
C ALA A 10 -9.04 -20.57 -23.35
N LEU A 11 -8.86 -19.28 -23.64
CA LEU A 11 -8.04 -18.39 -22.81
C LEU A 11 -8.69 -18.11 -21.45
N ALA A 12 -10.01 -17.91 -21.39
CA ALA A 12 -10.71 -17.76 -20.12
C ALA A 12 -10.63 -19.03 -19.25
N LEU A 13 -10.60 -20.21 -19.87
CA LEU A 13 -10.49 -21.49 -19.16
C LEU A 13 -9.08 -21.75 -18.61
N THR A 14 -8.03 -21.22 -19.23
CA THR A 14 -6.65 -21.32 -18.71
C THR A 14 -6.32 -20.28 -17.63
N LEU A 15 -7.07 -19.18 -17.56
CA LEU A 15 -6.93 -18.17 -16.51
C LEU A 15 -7.76 -18.47 -15.24
N MET A 16 -8.52 -19.56 -15.21
CA MET A 16 -9.22 -19.97 -13.99
C MET A 16 -8.20 -20.36 -12.92
N PRO A 17 -8.11 -19.64 -11.79
CA PRO A 17 -7.25 -20.05 -10.69
C PRO A 17 -7.79 -21.37 -10.15
N SER A 18 -7.03 -22.44 -10.34
CA SER A 18 -7.30 -23.72 -9.71
C SER A 18 -7.14 -23.54 -8.21
N VAL A 19 -8.26 -23.51 -7.49
CA VAL A 19 -8.29 -23.52 -6.02
C VAL A 19 -7.87 -24.90 -5.52
N LEU A 20 -6.56 -25.17 -5.52
CA LEU A 20 -6.03 -26.31 -4.78
C LEU A 20 -6.08 -25.94 -3.30
N HIS A 21 -6.78 -26.75 -2.51
CA HIS A 21 -6.76 -26.65 -1.06
C HIS A 21 -5.52 -27.38 -0.56
N ALA A 22 -4.61 -26.62 0.05
CA ALA A 22 -3.38 -27.20 0.58
C ALA A 22 -3.60 -28.00 1.88
N VAL A 23 -4.70 -27.73 2.59
CA VAL A 23 -5.12 -28.49 3.77
C VAL A 23 -5.71 -29.83 3.34
N GLN A 24 -5.13 -30.92 3.84
CA GLN A 24 -5.58 -32.27 3.52
C GLN A 24 -6.78 -32.68 4.39
N PRO A 25 -7.70 -33.52 3.88
CA PRO A 25 -8.91 -33.92 4.60
C PRO A 25 -8.65 -34.62 5.94
N ASP A 26 -7.52 -35.33 6.07
CA ASP A 26 -7.09 -36.00 7.30
C ASP A 26 -6.61 -35.04 8.39
N GLU A 27 -6.36 -33.78 8.06
CA GLU A 27 -5.96 -32.76 9.04
C GLU A 27 -7.15 -32.09 9.74
N ILE A 28 -8.36 -32.19 9.19
CA ILE A 28 -9.52 -31.39 9.60
C ILE A 28 -10.00 -31.80 10.99
N MET A 29 -10.15 -30.82 11.90
CA MET A 29 -10.66 -31.07 13.24
C MET A 29 -12.15 -31.43 13.24
N ALA A 30 -12.57 -32.27 14.20
CA ALA A 30 -13.97 -32.69 14.33
C ALA A 30 -14.91 -31.55 14.74
N ASP A 31 -14.43 -30.60 15.55
CA ASP A 31 -15.17 -29.40 15.93
C ASP A 31 -14.95 -28.29 14.88
N PRO A 32 -16.01 -27.85 14.17
CA PRO A 32 -15.90 -26.80 13.16
C PRO A 32 -15.38 -25.46 13.69
N ALA A 33 -15.66 -25.14 14.96
CA ALA A 33 -15.18 -23.89 15.56
C ALA A 33 -13.66 -23.93 15.79
N GLN A 34 -13.15 -25.07 16.25
CA GLN A 34 -11.71 -25.29 16.42
C GLN A 34 -10.99 -25.36 15.07
N GLU A 35 -11.59 -25.98 14.04
CA GLU A 35 -11.00 -25.98 12.69
C GLU A 35 -10.93 -24.56 12.12
N ALA A 36 -11.99 -23.76 12.24
CA ALA A 36 -11.97 -22.36 11.78
C ALA A 36 -10.87 -21.55 12.48
N ARG A 37 -10.68 -21.78 13.77
CA ARG A 37 -9.59 -21.20 14.56
C ARG A 37 -8.22 -21.66 14.07
N ALA A 38 -8.03 -22.95 13.81
CA ALA A 38 -6.79 -23.51 13.28
C ALA A 38 -6.42 -22.91 11.91
N ARG A 39 -7.43 -22.76 11.03
CA ARG A 39 -7.28 -22.14 9.71
C ARG A 39 -6.86 -20.68 9.81
N ASN A 40 -7.46 -19.93 10.74
CA ASN A 40 -7.09 -18.53 10.97
C ASN A 40 -5.64 -18.39 11.44
N LEU A 41 -5.22 -19.18 12.43
CA LEU A 41 -3.82 -19.18 12.90
C LEU A 41 -2.86 -19.61 11.78
N SER A 42 -3.23 -20.61 10.99
CA SER A 42 -2.42 -21.10 9.86
C SER A 42 -2.19 -20.05 8.78
N ARG A 43 -3.09 -19.07 8.61
CA ARG A 43 -2.88 -17.95 7.66
C ARG A 43 -1.92 -16.89 8.19
N GLU A 44 -1.77 -16.80 9.52
CA GLU A 44 -0.86 -15.85 10.16
C GLU A 44 0.58 -16.39 10.25
N LEU A 45 0.78 -17.66 9.94
CA LEU A 45 2.07 -18.35 9.97
C LEU A 45 2.59 -18.55 8.55
N ARG A 46 3.89 -18.29 8.34
CA ARG A 46 4.56 -18.48 7.05
C ARG A 46 5.22 -19.86 6.97
N CYS A 47 5.21 -20.43 5.77
CA CYS A 47 6.06 -21.57 5.45
C CYS A 47 7.52 -21.09 5.31
N MET A 48 8.39 -21.55 6.21
CA MET A 48 9.82 -21.16 6.25
C MET A 48 10.64 -21.65 5.05
N VAL A 49 10.14 -22.64 4.31
CA VAL A 49 10.78 -23.20 3.10
C VAL A 49 10.14 -22.71 1.80
N CYS A 50 9.12 -21.85 1.89
CA CYS A 50 8.36 -21.36 0.75
C CYS A 50 8.59 -19.85 0.55
N GLN A 51 8.23 -19.35 -0.63
CA GLN A 51 8.36 -17.93 -0.96
C GLN A 51 7.19 -17.10 -0.39
N ASN A 52 7.30 -16.71 0.88
CA ASN A 52 6.35 -15.81 1.55
C ASN A 52 4.88 -16.28 1.45
N GLN A 53 4.67 -17.58 1.64
CA GLN A 53 3.36 -18.23 1.59
C GLN A 53 2.91 -18.59 3.01
N SER A 54 1.60 -18.51 3.28
CA SER A 54 1.06 -19.01 4.56
C SER A 54 1.19 -20.53 4.65
N ILE A 55 1.19 -21.09 5.86
CA ILE A 55 1.12 -22.55 6.01
C ILE A 55 -0.27 -23.09 5.64
N ASP A 56 -1.32 -22.26 5.66
CA ASP A 56 -2.67 -22.63 5.21
C ASP A 56 -2.74 -22.90 3.70
N ASP A 57 -1.95 -22.17 2.92
CA ASP A 57 -1.96 -22.20 1.45
C ASP A 57 -0.83 -23.07 0.85
N SER A 58 0.09 -23.56 1.68
CA SER A 58 1.28 -24.27 1.21
C SER A 58 1.14 -25.80 1.29
N ASP A 59 1.46 -26.49 0.20
CA ASP A 59 1.54 -27.96 0.12
C ASP A 59 2.87 -28.55 0.61
N ALA A 60 3.79 -27.71 1.12
CA ALA A 60 5.09 -28.17 1.58
C ALA A 60 4.93 -29.13 2.79
N PRO A 61 5.74 -30.19 2.89
CA PRO A 61 5.71 -31.10 4.04
C PRO A 61 5.86 -30.37 5.38
N LEU A 62 6.75 -29.36 5.44
CA LEU A 62 6.93 -28.54 6.64
C LEU A 62 5.67 -27.74 7.00
N ALA A 63 4.93 -27.23 6.00
CA ALA A 63 3.69 -26.51 6.25
C ALA A 63 2.63 -27.44 6.85
N ARG A 64 2.51 -28.66 6.33
CA ARG A 64 1.64 -29.70 6.90
C ARG A 64 2.00 -30.01 8.35
N ASP A 65 3.28 -30.23 8.67
CA ASP A 65 3.72 -30.51 10.04
C ASP A 65 3.36 -29.37 11.00
N LEU A 66 3.53 -28.12 10.57
CA LEU A 66 3.16 -26.94 11.37
C LEU A 66 1.63 -26.83 11.55
N ARG A 67 0.84 -27.13 10.51
CA ARG A 67 -0.62 -27.14 10.59
C ARG A 67 -1.14 -28.20 11.57
N LEU A 68 -0.54 -29.39 11.57
CA LEU A 68 -0.87 -30.45 12.53
C LEU A 68 -0.51 -30.01 13.96
N LEU A 69 0.67 -29.42 14.14
CA LEU A 69 1.11 -28.90 15.43
C LEU A 69 0.19 -27.79 15.98
N VAL A 70 -0.28 -26.88 15.13
CA VAL A 70 -1.28 -25.87 15.51
C VAL A 70 -2.55 -26.53 16.02
N ARG A 71 -3.09 -27.52 15.30
CA ARG A 71 -4.31 -28.24 15.70
C ARG A 71 -4.14 -29.03 16.99
N GLU A 72 -2.99 -29.65 17.18
CA GLU A 72 -2.63 -30.34 18.44
C GLU A 72 -2.69 -29.36 19.62
N ARG A 73 -2.13 -28.15 19.47
CA ARG A 73 -2.15 -27.13 20.53
C ARG A 73 -3.54 -26.59 20.81
N ILE A 74 -4.36 -26.40 19.78
CA ILE A 74 -5.77 -26.01 19.95
C ILE A 74 -6.54 -27.09 20.70
N ALA A 75 -6.34 -28.36 20.35
CA ALA A 75 -6.94 -29.50 21.04
C ALA A 75 -6.46 -29.61 22.50
N ALA A 76 -5.22 -29.21 22.78
CA ALA A 76 -4.68 -29.10 24.14
C ALA A 76 -5.23 -27.91 24.96
N GLY A 77 -6.11 -27.09 24.37
CA GLY A 77 -6.76 -25.97 25.06
C GLY A 77 -5.95 -24.68 25.09
N ASN A 78 -4.87 -24.57 24.30
CA ASN A 78 -4.07 -23.34 24.22
C ASN A 78 -4.85 -22.19 23.57
N THR A 79 -4.65 -20.96 24.06
CA THR A 79 -5.16 -19.72 23.44
C THR A 79 -4.34 -19.34 22.20
N ASP A 80 -4.85 -18.44 21.35
CA ASP A 80 -4.18 -18.07 20.09
C ASP A 80 -2.77 -17.55 20.33
N GLN A 81 -2.62 -16.66 21.30
CA GLN A 81 -1.33 -16.13 21.73
C GLN A 81 -0.39 -17.24 22.19
N GLN A 82 -0.87 -18.19 23.00
CA GLN A 82 -0.04 -19.30 23.46
C GLN A 82 0.42 -20.20 22.32
N VAL A 83 -0.42 -20.46 21.31
CA VAL A 83 -0.02 -21.23 20.12
C VAL A 83 1.06 -20.49 19.34
N MET A 84 0.86 -19.19 19.10
CA MET A 84 1.80 -18.35 18.36
C MET A 84 3.13 -18.20 19.09
N ASP A 85 3.11 -17.95 20.40
CA ASP A 85 4.29 -17.83 21.25
C ASP A 85 5.06 -19.16 21.32
N PHE A 86 4.35 -20.30 21.37
CA PHE A 86 4.98 -21.61 21.31
C PHE A 86 5.74 -21.83 20.00
N LEU A 87 5.14 -21.44 18.86
CA LEU A 87 5.79 -21.55 17.56
C LEU A 87 6.96 -20.58 17.43
N VAL A 88 6.82 -19.35 17.88
CA VAL A 88 7.91 -18.36 17.89
C VAL A 88 9.07 -18.82 18.77
N ALA A 89 8.80 -19.39 19.94
CA ALA A 89 9.85 -19.88 20.82
C ALA A 89 10.68 -21.01 20.18
N ARG A 90 10.10 -21.78 19.25
CA ARG A 90 10.75 -22.92 18.59
C ARG A 90 11.33 -22.61 17.22
N TYR A 91 10.66 -21.76 16.44
CA TYR A 91 10.98 -21.47 15.04
C TYR A 91 11.41 -20.01 14.81
N GLY A 92 11.36 -19.17 15.85
CA GLY A 92 11.68 -17.74 15.80
C GLY A 92 10.54 -16.89 15.24
N GLU A 93 10.70 -15.57 15.33
CA GLU A 93 9.74 -14.57 14.81
C GLU A 93 9.53 -14.70 13.29
N PHE A 94 10.48 -15.28 12.56
CA PHE A 94 10.35 -15.51 11.12
C PHE A 94 9.25 -16.52 10.79
N VAL A 95 8.71 -17.29 11.75
CA VAL A 95 7.55 -18.15 11.50
C VAL A 95 6.26 -17.34 11.30
N LEU A 96 6.19 -16.12 11.81
CA LEU A 96 5.02 -15.27 11.67
C LEU A 96 5.01 -14.64 10.28
N LEU A 97 3.91 -14.74 9.54
CA LEU A 97 3.77 -14.09 8.25
C LEU A 97 3.77 -12.56 8.39
N LYS A 98 3.22 -12.05 9.50
CA LYS A 98 3.26 -10.64 9.87
C LYS A 98 4.12 -10.46 11.12
N PRO A 99 5.17 -9.62 11.07
CA PRO A 99 5.99 -9.35 12.24
C PRO A 99 5.17 -8.62 13.31
N ARG A 100 5.40 -8.96 14.58
CA ARG A 100 4.76 -8.28 15.71
C ARG A 100 5.19 -6.81 15.76
N VAL A 101 4.31 -5.96 16.26
CA VAL A 101 4.67 -4.56 16.55
C VAL A 101 5.35 -4.54 17.91
N GLU A 102 6.67 -4.54 17.88
CA GLU A 102 7.54 -4.53 19.05
C GLU A 102 8.52 -3.35 18.95
N GLY A 103 9.21 -3.04 20.05
CA GLY A 103 10.17 -1.93 20.07
C GLY A 103 11.21 -2.01 18.95
N HIS A 104 11.64 -3.21 18.58
CA HIS A 104 12.63 -3.43 17.54
C HIS A 104 12.07 -3.37 16.09
N THR A 105 10.76 -3.60 15.89
CA THR A 105 10.10 -3.45 14.58
C THR A 105 9.44 -2.09 14.41
N LEU A 106 9.32 -1.29 15.48
CA LEU A 106 8.65 0.01 15.49
C LEU A 106 9.18 0.96 14.40
N LEU A 107 10.50 0.95 14.19
CA LEU A 107 11.15 1.78 13.17
C LEU A 107 10.60 1.46 11.76
N LEU A 108 10.42 0.18 11.43
CA LEU A 108 9.88 -0.26 10.13
C LEU A 108 8.46 0.26 9.92
N TRP A 109 7.66 0.35 10.98
CA TRP A 109 6.28 0.82 10.93
C TRP A 109 6.16 2.35 10.92
N LEU A 110 7.04 3.06 11.62
CA LEU A 110 6.96 4.53 11.73
C LEU A 110 7.64 5.27 10.57
N VAL A 111 8.69 4.72 9.98
CA VAL A 111 9.44 5.40 8.91
C VAL A 111 8.56 5.73 7.68
N PRO A 112 7.77 4.79 7.11
CA PRO A 112 6.95 5.10 5.94
C PRO A 112 5.96 6.26 6.15
N PRO A 113 5.13 6.29 7.21
CA PRO A 113 4.21 7.41 7.43
C PRO A 113 4.97 8.70 7.77
N LEU A 114 6.07 8.65 8.52
CA LEU A 114 6.86 9.85 8.83
C LEU A 114 7.44 10.50 7.57
N VAL A 115 7.99 9.70 6.66
CA VAL A 115 8.53 10.19 5.38
C VAL A 115 7.41 10.76 4.51
N LEU A 116 6.27 10.08 4.45
CA LEU A 116 5.13 10.53 3.65
C LEU A 116 4.55 11.86 4.17
N LEU A 117 4.36 11.97 5.49
CA LEU A 117 3.86 13.19 6.13
C LEU A 117 4.88 14.33 6.05
N GLY A 118 6.15 14.04 6.36
CA GLY A 118 7.23 15.03 6.31
C GLY A 118 7.47 15.55 4.90
N GLY A 119 7.54 14.65 3.91
CA GLY A 119 7.67 14.99 2.49
C GLY A 119 6.46 15.76 1.97
N GLY A 120 5.25 15.31 2.30
CA GLY A 120 4.00 16.00 1.93
C GLY A 120 3.92 17.41 2.51
N LEU A 121 4.27 17.58 3.78
CA LEU A 121 4.32 18.90 4.44
C LEU A 121 5.37 19.80 3.80
N ALA A 122 6.57 19.28 3.52
CA ALA A 122 7.63 20.04 2.86
C ALA A 122 7.19 20.53 1.47
N LEU A 123 6.60 19.65 0.65
CA LEU A 123 6.07 20.00 -0.67
C LEU A 123 4.96 21.06 -0.58
N TRP A 124 4.03 20.90 0.38
CA TRP A 124 2.97 21.88 0.61
C TRP A 124 3.51 23.26 0.98
N LEU A 125 4.48 23.32 1.90
CA LEU A 125 5.13 24.56 2.31
C LEU A 125 5.85 25.25 1.14
N VAL A 126 6.59 24.49 0.34
CA VAL A 126 7.30 25.01 -0.84
C VAL A 126 6.30 25.55 -1.88
N ASN A 127 5.24 24.79 -2.18
CA ASN A 127 4.25 25.22 -3.15
C ASN A 127 3.50 26.48 -2.70
N ARG A 128 3.15 26.56 -1.41
CA ARG A 128 2.52 27.76 -0.83
C ARG A 128 3.43 28.98 -0.89
N ARG A 129 4.74 28.81 -0.68
CA ARG A 129 5.72 29.90 -0.82
C ARG A 129 5.83 30.37 -2.27
N ARG A 130 5.88 29.46 -3.24
CA ARG A 130 5.93 29.80 -4.67
C ARG A 130 4.69 30.57 -5.13
N ASN A 131 3.49 30.14 -4.73
CA ASN A 131 2.25 30.87 -5.07
C ASN A 131 2.18 32.27 -4.45
N ARG A 132 2.75 32.47 -3.25
CA ARG A 132 2.83 33.82 -2.64
C ARG A 132 3.88 34.72 -3.30
N ALA A 133 4.98 34.14 -3.78
CA ALA A 133 5.99 34.89 -4.53
C ALA A 133 5.44 35.35 -5.89
N ALA A 134 4.73 34.46 -6.62
CA ALA A 134 4.07 34.80 -7.88
C ALA A 134 3.02 35.91 -7.70
N ALA A 135 2.20 35.86 -6.64
CA ALA A 135 1.22 36.90 -6.32
C ALA A 135 1.84 38.23 -5.85
N GLY A 136 3.12 38.24 -5.44
CA GLY A 136 3.84 39.44 -5.03
C GLY A 136 4.52 40.18 -6.19
N GLU A 137 4.80 39.50 -7.29
CA GLU A 137 5.47 40.10 -8.46
C GLU A 137 4.46 40.76 -9.42
N GLU A 138 3.25 40.21 -9.60
CA GLU A 138 2.22 40.79 -10.48
C GLU A 138 1.74 42.19 -10.06
N GLY A 139 1.83 42.53 -8.77
CA GLY A 139 1.45 43.86 -8.25
C GLY A 139 2.58 44.91 -8.26
N ALA A 140 3.84 44.47 -8.40
CA ALA A 140 5.01 45.33 -8.33
C ALA A 140 5.59 45.67 -9.72
N SER A 141 5.36 44.84 -10.74
CA SER A 141 5.91 45.06 -12.09
C SER A 141 5.05 45.95 -13.00
N PHE A 142 3.82 46.30 -12.59
CA PHE A 142 2.88 47.06 -13.42
C PHE A 142 2.55 48.47 -12.87
N GLN A 143 3.25 48.93 -11.83
CA GLN A 143 3.09 50.32 -11.39
C GLN A 143 4.06 51.19 -12.17
N LEU A 144 3.53 51.90 -13.18
CA LEU A 144 4.28 52.93 -13.90
C LEU A 144 4.72 53.98 -12.87
N THR A 145 5.98 54.39 -12.96
CA THR A 145 6.42 55.59 -12.25
C THR A 145 5.68 56.81 -12.79
N PRO A 146 5.50 57.89 -12.00
CA PRO A 146 4.79 59.09 -12.46
C PRO A 146 5.35 59.68 -13.76
N GLU A 147 6.65 59.49 -13.99
CA GLU A 147 7.37 59.93 -15.19
C GLU A 147 7.05 59.06 -16.41
N GLU A 148 6.89 57.75 -16.22
CA GLU A 148 6.49 56.82 -17.28
C GLU A 148 5.02 56.98 -17.65
N GLU A 149 4.15 57.26 -16.68
CA GLU A 149 2.73 57.53 -16.89
C GLU A 149 2.53 58.81 -17.71
N ALA A 150 3.23 59.90 -17.36
CA ALA A 150 3.20 61.15 -18.13
C ALA A 150 3.70 60.98 -19.57
N ARG A 151 4.73 60.15 -19.79
CA ARG A 151 5.26 59.88 -21.12
C ARG A 151 4.35 58.98 -21.95
N LEU A 152 3.63 58.05 -21.31
CA LEU A 152 2.62 57.23 -21.95
C LEU A 152 1.44 58.09 -22.41
N GLU A 153 0.96 59.02 -21.57
CA GLU A 153 -0.08 59.97 -21.94
C GLU A 153 0.34 60.85 -23.12
N GLU A 154 1.59 61.32 -23.16
CA GLU A 154 2.13 62.09 -24.29
C GLU A 154 2.11 61.30 -25.59
N LEU A 155 2.50 60.02 -25.56
CA LEU A 155 2.51 59.15 -26.74
C LEU A 155 1.09 58.82 -27.22
N ILE A 156 0.14 58.57 -26.30
CA ILE A 156 -1.27 58.35 -26.63
C ILE A 156 -1.88 59.60 -27.26
N ALA A 157 -1.60 60.79 -26.71
CA ALA A 157 -2.08 62.06 -27.26
C ALA A 157 -1.49 62.36 -28.65
N ALA A 158 -0.23 61.97 -28.88
CA ALA A 158 0.43 62.09 -30.17
C ALA A 158 -0.16 61.12 -31.22
N GLU A 159 -0.51 59.89 -30.82
CA GLU A 159 -1.17 58.90 -31.68
C GLU A 159 -2.59 59.34 -32.06
N ASP A 160 -3.39 59.81 -31.09
CA ASP A 160 -4.76 60.30 -31.32
C ASP A 160 -4.80 61.56 -32.21
N SER A 161 -3.73 62.36 -32.15
CA SER A 161 -3.52 63.50 -33.06
C SER A 161 -3.09 63.09 -34.47
N ALA A 162 -2.44 61.93 -34.62
CA ALA A 162 -2.02 61.38 -35.90
C ALA A 162 -3.14 60.58 -36.62
N GLU A 163 -4.04 59.97 -35.86
CA GLU A 163 -5.19 59.18 -36.35
C GLU A 163 -6.36 60.09 -36.84
N LYS A 164 -6.31 61.40 -36.62
CA LYS A 164 -7.35 62.35 -37.08
C LYS A 164 -6.92 63.17 -38.31
N PRO A 165 -6.89 62.58 -39.53
CA PRO A 165 -6.93 63.38 -40.75
C PRO A 165 -8.37 63.84 -41.02
N VAL A 166 -8.48 65.04 -41.58
CA VAL A 166 -9.72 65.74 -42.01
C VAL A 166 -10.60 64.89 -42.91
#